data_AF-A0A8B6F0L1-F1
#
_entry.id   AF-A0A8B6F0L1-F1
#
_cell.length_a   1.000
_cell.length_b   1.000
_cell.length_c   1.000
_cell.angle_alpha   90.00
_cell.angle_beta   90.00
_cell.angle_gamma   90.00
#
_symmetry.space_group_name_H-M   'P 1'
#
loop_
_entity.id
_entity.type
_entity.pdbx_description
1 polymer ?
#
loop_
_entity_poly.entity_id
_entity_poly.type
_entity_poly.pdbx_seq_one_letter_code
_entity_poly.pdbx_strand_id
1 'polypeptide(L)'
;MESDIIVEGFLKANDFGVRYMHFIADGDSSIHAQIMERVPVWGKFVQKMECANHITKCLRGNLENLVNENPSYKGKGKLCKRTRIRIVSAVRCSIRRRSSEKNKTLAIKNLEHDIRNTTSHIYGDHTRCNEDFCKMQFDDNDDDNGDDDIFLQQSEMWTQGTSLQAQEQSRGSYMLSNSDLQSGMRQDLALLLNNVARKARSLLGGSPDGVVTENNAKGLIEIINLVHDKNINLTQASISKSKCSGPKFVGREILHEWVEENSNRKWYKGRVISCIQNKDRDKDAVYEVLYEDCDEPYEIDHLLEDFTNSSLKLIDL
;
A
#
# COMPACT_ATOMS: atom_id res chain seq x y z
N MET A 1 -17.21 7.42 8.24
CA MET A 1 -16.96 7.00 9.64
C MET A 1 -15.85 5.94 9.81
N GLU A 2 -15.29 5.35 8.75
CA GLU A 2 -13.92 4.78 8.76
C GLU A 2 -13.09 5.44 7.66
N SER A 3 -13.67 5.53 6.46
CA SER A 3 -13.15 6.30 5.31
C SER A 3 -12.71 7.71 5.70
N ASP A 4 -13.54 8.43 6.45
CA ASP A 4 -13.25 9.80 6.89
C ASP A 4 -12.03 9.88 7.81
N ILE A 5 -11.84 8.88 8.67
CA ILE A 5 -10.70 8.82 9.60
C ILE A 5 -9.41 8.60 8.82
N ILE A 6 -9.45 7.73 7.80
CA ILE A 6 -8.30 7.50 6.91
C ILE A 6 -7.96 8.78 6.15
N VAL A 7 -8.95 9.44 5.54
CA VAL A 7 -8.75 10.69 4.81
C VAL A 7 -8.23 11.80 5.72
N GLU A 8 -8.76 11.91 6.94
CA GLU A 8 -8.26 12.86 7.96
C GLU A 8 -6.79 12.55 8.33
N GLY A 9 -6.42 11.27 8.44
CA GLY A 9 -5.04 10.86 8.66
C GLY A 9 -4.11 11.32 7.54
N PHE A 10 -4.54 11.20 6.27
CA PHE A 10 -3.79 11.72 5.13
C PHE A 10 -3.66 13.25 5.16
N LEU A 11 -4.73 13.97 5.51
CA LEU A 11 -4.69 15.43 5.63
C LEU A 11 -3.71 15.90 6.71
N LYS A 12 -3.76 15.26 7.89
CA LYS A 12 -2.89 15.60 9.02
C LYS A 12 -1.44 15.21 8.82
N ALA A 13 -1.14 14.22 7.97
CA ALA A 13 0.23 13.80 7.68
C ALA A 13 1.12 14.98 7.24
N ASN A 14 0.56 15.92 6.49
CA ASN A 14 1.25 17.10 6.02
C ASN A 14 1.67 18.05 7.18
N ASP A 15 0.91 18.10 8.27
CA ASP A 15 1.26 18.91 9.45
C ASP A 15 2.50 18.37 10.17
N PHE A 16 2.83 17.09 9.96
CA PHE A 16 4.04 16.44 10.46
C PHE A 16 5.15 16.39 9.42
N GLY A 17 4.98 17.00 8.24
CA GLY A 17 5.95 16.97 7.15
C GLY A 17 6.07 15.61 6.47
N VAL A 18 5.07 14.72 6.61
CA VAL A 18 5.06 13.40 5.97
C VAL A 18 3.96 13.29 4.92
N ARG A 19 4.17 12.42 3.93
CA ARG A 19 3.18 12.14 2.86
C ARG A 19 3.07 10.64 2.66
N TYR A 20 1.84 10.12 2.68
CA TYR A 20 1.58 8.71 2.46
C TYR A 20 1.41 8.41 0.98
N MET A 21 2.46 7.93 0.31
CA MET A 21 2.39 7.68 -1.13
C MET A 21 1.65 6.38 -1.48
N HIS A 22 1.54 5.46 -0.52
CA HIS A 22 0.89 4.17 -0.71
C HIS A 22 0.00 3.85 0.50
N PHE A 23 -1.13 3.18 0.26
CA PHE A 23 -1.92 2.58 1.33
C PHE A 23 -2.46 1.22 0.92
N ILE A 24 -2.66 0.36 1.91
CA ILE A 24 -3.19 -0.99 1.73
C ILE A 24 -4.69 -0.95 1.98
N ALA A 25 -5.48 -1.39 1.01
CA ALA A 25 -6.93 -1.42 1.11
C ALA A 25 -7.51 -2.77 0.71
N ASP A 26 -8.63 -3.12 1.33
CA ASP A 26 -9.45 -4.26 0.94
C ASP A 26 -10.46 -3.82 -0.11
N GLY A 27 -10.10 -3.87 -1.41
CA GLY A 27 -11.02 -3.77 -2.54
C GLY A 27 -11.81 -2.48 -2.75
N ASP A 28 -12.25 -1.78 -1.70
CA ASP A 28 -13.12 -0.61 -1.74
C ASP A 28 -12.38 0.59 -2.31
N SER A 29 -12.92 1.15 -3.39
CA SER A 29 -12.33 2.25 -4.13
C SER A 29 -12.82 3.61 -3.65
N SER A 30 -13.83 3.64 -2.78
CA SER A 30 -14.42 4.90 -2.28
C SER A 30 -13.43 5.72 -1.47
N ILE A 31 -12.60 5.08 -0.64
CA ILE A 31 -11.56 5.74 0.15
C ILE A 31 -10.48 6.35 -0.75
N HIS A 32 -10.06 5.62 -1.79
CA HIS A 32 -9.04 6.13 -2.72
C HIS A 32 -9.52 7.38 -3.46
N ALA A 33 -10.78 7.36 -3.93
CA ALA A 33 -11.40 8.51 -4.55
C ALA A 33 -11.43 9.72 -3.60
N GLN A 34 -11.84 9.51 -2.35
CA GLN A 34 -11.86 10.57 -1.34
C GLN A 34 -10.46 11.11 -1.02
N ILE A 35 -9.42 10.27 -1.00
CA ILE A 35 -8.04 10.72 -0.82
C ILE A 35 -7.61 11.59 -2.00
N MET A 36 -7.88 11.16 -3.24
CA MET A 36 -7.51 11.94 -4.44
C MET A 36 -8.20 13.30 -4.50
N GLU A 37 -9.46 13.36 -4.06
CA GLU A 37 -10.27 14.58 -4.08
C GLU A 37 -9.93 15.53 -2.92
N ARG A 38 -9.84 15.00 -1.70
CA ARG A 38 -9.78 15.82 -0.48
C ARG A 38 -8.36 16.17 -0.05
N VAL A 39 -7.35 15.36 -0.39
CA VAL A 39 -5.96 15.59 0.04
C VAL A 39 -5.27 16.53 -0.95
N PRO A 40 -4.97 17.78 -0.55
CA PRO A 40 -4.49 18.80 -1.47
C PRO A 40 -3.06 18.47 -1.93
N VAL A 41 -2.75 18.88 -3.17
CA VAL A 41 -1.43 18.77 -3.82
C VAL A 41 -1.03 17.33 -4.16
N TRP A 42 -1.00 16.42 -3.19
CA TRP A 42 -0.39 15.09 -3.34
C TRP A 42 -1.36 13.91 -3.32
N GLY A 43 -2.64 14.11 -2.98
CA GLY A 43 -3.66 13.05 -3.00
C GLY A 43 -3.73 12.29 -4.33
N LYS A 44 -3.58 13.01 -5.45
CA LYS A 44 -3.55 12.46 -6.81
C LYS A 44 -2.40 11.48 -7.11
N PHE A 45 -1.35 11.51 -6.29
CA PHE A 45 -0.19 10.62 -6.44
C PHE A 45 -0.26 9.42 -5.50
N VAL A 46 -1.27 9.34 -4.64
CA VAL A 46 -1.44 8.22 -3.71
C VAL A 46 -1.85 6.97 -4.48
N GLN A 47 -1.08 5.89 -4.31
CA GLN A 47 -1.34 4.61 -4.93
C GLN A 47 -2.04 3.66 -3.94
N LYS A 48 -3.15 3.09 -4.41
CA LYS A 48 -3.84 2.01 -3.70
C LYS A 48 -3.12 0.68 -3.98
N MET A 49 -2.71 -0.01 -2.91
CA MET A 49 -2.23 -1.38 -2.94
C MET A 49 -3.31 -2.33 -2.43
N GLU A 50 -3.50 -3.45 -3.12
CA GLU A 50 -4.44 -4.47 -2.67
C GLU A 50 -3.83 -5.30 -1.54
N CYS A 51 -4.62 -5.62 -0.51
CA CYS A 51 -4.17 -6.53 0.53
C CYS A 51 -4.10 -7.99 0.03
N ALA A 52 -3.21 -8.79 0.64
CA ALA A 52 -3.06 -10.21 0.30
C ALA A 52 -4.38 -11.02 0.43
N ASN A 53 -5.21 -10.65 1.41
CA ASN A 53 -6.53 -11.25 1.60
C ASN A 53 -7.44 -10.98 0.41
N HIS A 54 -7.44 -9.73 -0.08
CA HIS A 54 -8.23 -9.34 -1.25
C HIS A 54 -7.76 -10.06 -2.51
N ILE A 55 -6.45 -10.10 -2.76
CA ILE A 55 -5.87 -10.79 -3.93
C ILE A 55 -6.23 -12.28 -3.94
N THR A 56 -6.15 -12.96 -2.79
CA THR A 56 -6.49 -14.38 -2.69
C THR A 56 -8.01 -14.63 -2.83
N LYS A 57 -8.86 -13.71 -2.35
CA LYS A 57 -10.31 -13.75 -2.57
C LYS A 57 -10.67 -13.54 -4.05
N CYS A 58 -10.01 -12.61 -4.73
CA CYS A 58 -10.17 -12.39 -6.16
C CYS A 58 -9.72 -13.60 -6.99
N LEU A 59 -8.57 -14.21 -6.63
CA LEU A 59 -8.12 -15.45 -7.26
C LEU A 59 -9.16 -16.56 -7.13
N ARG A 60 -9.77 -16.73 -5.95
CA ARG A 60 -10.84 -17.70 -5.73
C ARG A 60 -12.04 -17.44 -6.66
N GLY A 61 -12.55 -16.21 -6.68
CA GLY A 61 -13.68 -15.85 -7.54
C GLY A 61 -13.38 -16.11 -9.01
N ASN A 62 -12.17 -15.78 -9.47
CA ASN A 62 -11.75 -16.05 -10.84
C ASN A 62 -11.66 -17.56 -11.15
N LEU A 63 -11.18 -18.38 -10.21
CA LEU A 63 -11.17 -19.84 -10.37
C LEU A 63 -12.58 -20.44 -10.40
N GLU A 64 -13.51 -19.88 -9.63
CA GLU A 64 -14.93 -20.26 -9.65
C GLU A 64 -15.58 -19.90 -10.99
N ASN A 65 -15.36 -18.68 -11.47
CA ASN A 65 -15.84 -18.23 -12.77
C ASN A 65 -15.27 -19.07 -13.91
N LEU A 66 -13.96 -19.36 -13.89
CA LEU A 66 -13.29 -20.18 -14.90
C LEU A 66 -13.96 -21.56 -15.05
N VAL A 67 -14.32 -22.19 -13.93
CA VAL A 67 -14.97 -23.51 -13.91
C VAL A 67 -16.46 -23.42 -14.29
N ASN A 68 -17.11 -22.29 -14.02
CA ASN A 68 -18.49 -22.06 -14.43
C ASN A 68 -18.60 -21.82 -15.94
N GLU A 69 -17.66 -21.05 -16.51
CA GLU A 69 -17.54 -20.78 -17.94
C GLU A 69 -17.07 -22.01 -18.72
N ASN A 70 -16.25 -22.86 -18.10
CA ASN A 70 -15.74 -24.10 -18.68
C ASN A 70 -16.16 -25.32 -17.87
N PRO A 71 -17.39 -25.85 -18.05
CA PRO A 71 -17.86 -27.03 -17.32
C PRO A 71 -16.98 -28.26 -17.52
N SER A 72 -16.23 -28.35 -18.62
CA SER A 72 -15.25 -29.41 -18.89
C SER A 72 -14.11 -29.45 -17.86
N TYR A 73 -13.89 -28.37 -17.10
CA TYR A 73 -12.89 -28.27 -16.05
C TYR A 73 -13.38 -28.79 -14.69
N LYS A 74 -14.65 -29.20 -14.59
CA LYS A 74 -15.22 -29.87 -13.40
C LYS A 74 -14.83 -31.36 -13.40
N GLY A 75 -14.64 -31.92 -12.21
CA GLY A 75 -14.42 -33.36 -11.99
C GLY A 75 -13.16 -33.69 -11.20
N LYS A 76 -13.03 -34.97 -10.81
CA LYS A 76 -11.84 -35.54 -10.16
C LYS A 76 -10.62 -35.38 -11.09
N GLY A 77 -9.46 -35.03 -10.55
CA GLY A 77 -8.25 -34.75 -11.33
C GLY A 77 -8.24 -33.40 -12.08
N LYS A 78 -9.27 -32.56 -11.94
CA LYS A 78 -9.38 -31.24 -12.59
C LYS A 78 -9.53 -30.12 -11.56
N LEU A 79 -10.20 -29.02 -11.91
CA LEU A 79 -10.50 -27.89 -11.02
C LEU A 79 -11.74 -28.15 -10.16
N CYS A 80 -11.76 -29.27 -9.44
CA CYS A 80 -12.77 -29.49 -8.41
C CYS A 80 -12.63 -28.45 -7.29
N LYS A 81 -13.66 -28.35 -6.43
CA LYS A 81 -13.67 -27.37 -5.32
C LYS A 81 -12.42 -27.52 -4.43
N ARG A 82 -11.98 -28.75 -4.16
CA ARG A 82 -10.76 -29.06 -3.40
C ARG A 82 -9.50 -28.52 -4.09
N THR A 83 -9.31 -28.76 -5.38
CA THR A 83 -8.15 -28.24 -6.13
C THR A 83 -8.11 -26.71 -6.11
N ARG A 84 -9.25 -26.04 -6.29
CA ARG A 84 -9.31 -24.55 -6.25
C ARG A 84 -8.94 -24.01 -4.87
N ILE A 85 -9.47 -24.60 -3.80
CA ILE A 85 -9.10 -24.26 -2.42
C ILE A 85 -7.59 -24.39 -2.24
N ARG A 86 -7.00 -25.51 -2.66
CA ARG A 86 -5.55 -25.76 -2.55
C ARG A 86 -4.71 -24.74 -3.31
N ILE A 87 -5.12 -24.36 -4.53
CA ILE A 87 -4.42 -23.32 -5.31
C ILE A 87 -4.37 -22.01 -4.51
N VAL A 88 -5.50 -21.57 -3.99
CA VAL A 88 -5.59 -20.33 -3.22
C VAL A 88 -4.78 -20.43 -1.92
N SER A 89 -4.85 -21.58 -1.22
CA SER A 89 -4.09 -21.83 0.01
C SER A 89 -2.58 -21.84 -0.23
N ALA A 90 -2.11 -22.47 -1.30
CA ALA A 90 -0.69 -22.50 -1.67
C ALA A 90 -0.15 -21.09 -1.96
N VAL A 91 -0.90 -20.28 -2.71
CA VAL A 91 -0.57 -18.86 -2.96
C VAL A 91 -0.55 -18.06 -1.67
N ARG A 92 -1.52 -18.25 -0.77
CA ARG A 92 -1.51 -17.54 0.52
C ARG A 92 -0.31 -17.93 1.38
N CYS A 93 0.05 -19.21 1.38
CA CYS A 93 1.20 -19.73 2.12
C CYS A 93 2.51 -19.20 1.56
N SER A 94 2.65 -19.10 0.23
CA SER A 94 3.83 -18.49 -0.39
C SER A 94 3.95 -17.02 -0.02
N ILE A 95 2.87 -16.23 -0.11
CA ILE A 95 2.87 -14.82 0.31
C ILE A 95 3.33 -14.69 1.77
N ARG A 96 2.73 -15.45 2.69
CA ARG A 96 3.09 -15.41 4.12
C ARG A 96 4.56 -15.76 4.34
N ARG A 97 5.01 -16.89 3.78
CA ARG A 97 6.39 -17.38 3.95
C ARG A 97 7.41 -16.35 3.45
N ARG A 98 7.20 -15.85 2.22
CA ARG A 98 8.11 -14.88 1.59
C ARG A 98 8.03 -13.51 2.26
N SER A 99 6.92 -13.17 2.92
CA SER A 99 6.80 -11.93 3.69
C SER A 99 7.76 -11.87 4.88
N SER A 100 8.02 -13.01 5.53
CA SER A 100 8.95 -13.12 6.66
C SER A 100 10.43 -13.16 6.26
N GLU A 101 10.77 -13.15 4.97
CA GLU A 101 12.15 -13.16 4.51
C GLU A 101 12.80 -11.78 4.64
N LYS A 102 14.06 -11.78 5.09
CA LYS A 102 14.88 -10.56 5.24
C LYS A 102 15.26 -9.95 3.89
N ASN A 103 15.66 -10.79 2.93
CA ASN A 103 16.05 -10.31 1.59
C ASN A 103 14.80 -10.16 0.71
N LYS A 104 14.24 -8.96 0.67
CA LYS A 104 13.01 -8.68 -0.08
C LYS A 104 13.15 -8.90 -1.59
N THR A 105 14.30 -8.57 -2.18
CA THR A 105 14.53 -8.79 -3.62
C THR A 105 14.49 -10.26 -3.99
N LEU A 106 15.12 -11.11 -3.17
CA LEU A 106 15.07 -12.55 -3.34
C LEU A 106 13.66 -13.09 -3.04
N ALA A 107 13.03 -12.60 -1.97
CA ALA A 107 11.68 -12.99 -1.57
C ALA A 107 10.64 -12.72 -2.67
N ILE A 108 10.75 -11.58 -3.38
CA ILE A 108 9.88 -11.25 -4.52
C ILE A 108 10.08 -12.26 -5.66
N LYS A 109 11.33 -12.55 -6.04
CA LYS A 109 11.61 -13.54 -7.09
C LYS A 109 11.09 -14.92 -6.72
N ASN A 110 11.32 -15.34 -5.48
CA ASN A 110 10.84 -16.62 -4.97
C ASN A 110 9.32 -16.66 -4.89
N LEU A 111 8.66 -15.58 -4.48
CA LEU A 111 7.20 -15.50 -4.46
C LEU A 111 6.61 -15.61 -5.86
N GLU A 112 7.16 -14.87 -6.82
CA GLU A 112 6.72 -14.96 -8.21
C GLU A 112 6.85 -16.39 -8.75
N HIS A 113 7.98 -17.03 -8.45
CA HIS A 113 8.23 -18.41 -8.82
C HIS A 113 7.24 -19.38 -8.17
N ASP A 114 7.04 -19.29 -6.85
CA ASP A 114 6.13 -20.16 -6.10
C ASP A 114 4.68 -20.01 -6.60
N ILE A 115 4.22 -18.78 -6.88
CA ILE A 115 2.88 -18.53 -7.42
C ILE A 115 2.73 -19.13 -8.82
N ARG A 116 3.71 -18.91 -9.72
CA ARG A 116 3.66 -19.48 -11.08
C ARG A 116 3.74 -21.01 -11.08
N ASN A 117 4.50 -21.58 -10.16
CA ASN A 117 4.69 -23.01 -10.03
C ASN A 117 3.57 -23.70 -9.23
N THR A 118 2.60 -22.94 -8.68
CA THR A 118 1.53 -23.49 -7.83
C THR A 118 0.74 -24.59 -8.52
N THR A 119 0.45 -24.46 -9.82
CA THR A 119 -0.25 -25.52 -10.57
C THR A 119 0.57 -26.79 -10.62
N SER A 120 1.83 -26.74 -11.07
CA SER A 120 2.69 -27.92 -11.13
C SER A 120 2.86 -28.56 -9.75
N HIS A 121 3.06 -27.74 -8.71
CA HIS A 121 3.17 -28.20 -7.33
C HIS A 121 1.94 -28.97 -6.86
N ILE A 122 0.73 -28.48 -7.12
CA ILE A 122 -0.51 -29.13 -6.66
C ILE A 122 -0.80 -30.42 -7.42
N TYR A 123 -0.30 -30.52 -8.65
CA TYR A 123 -0.44 -31.69 -9.52
C TYR A 123 0.79 -32.62 -9.48
N GLY A 124 1.53 -32.61 -8.38
CA GLY A 124 2.59 -33.59 -8.13
C GLY A 124 3.90 -33.36 -8.90
N ASP A 125 4.03 -32.31 -9.71
CA ASP A 125 5.29 -31.99 -10.39
C ASP A 125 6.15 -31.04 -9.54
N HIS A 126 7.14 -31.64 -8.90
CA HIS A 126 8.06 -30.97 -7.98
C HIS A 126 9.40 -30.61 -8.58
N THR A 127 9.61 -30.85 -9.88
CA THR A 127 10.90 -30.61 -10.55
C THR A 127 11.39 -29.18 -10.45
N ARG A 128 10.44 -28.23 -10.34
CA ARG A 128 10.69 -26.79 -10.25
C ARG A 128 10.35 -26.21 -8.89
N CYS A 129 10.05 -27.04 -7.89
CA CYS A 129 9.74 -26.52 -6.56
C CYS A 129 10.99 -26.04 -5.84
N ASN A 130 10.90 -24.91 -5.15
CA ASN A 130 11.92 -24.55 -4.18
C ASN A 130 11.88 -25.54 -3.01
N GLU A 131 13.02 -26.09 -2.62
CA GLU A 131 13.17 -27.06 -1.51
C GLU A 131 12.58 -26.53 -0.22
N ASP A 132 12.73 -25.22 -0.01
CA ASP A 132 12.26 -24.54 1.17
C ASP A 132 10.74 -24.33 1.18
N PHE A 133 10.06 -24.43 0.04
CA PHE A 133 8.61 -24.24 -0.13
C PHE A 133 7.86 -25.57 -0.17
N CYS A 134 8.35 -26.54 -0.95
CA CYS A 134 7.69 -27.82 -1.13
C CYS A 134 7.91 -28.76 0.06
N LYS A 135 6.83 -29.17 0.71
CA LYS A 135 6.83 -30.30 1.64
C LYS A 135 6.11 -31.46 0.94
N MET A 136 6.86 -32.38 0.35
CA MET A 136 6.27 -33.63 -0.13
C MET A 136 5.70 -34.36 1.08
N GLN A 137 4.39 -34.60 1.10
CA GLN A 137 3.76 -35.50 2.04
C GLN A 137 3.18 -36.65 1.21
N PHE A 138 3.61 -37.87 1.52
CA PHE A 138 2.95 -39.07 1.02
C PHE A 138 1.71 -39.28 1.88
N ASP A 139 0.53 -39.01 1.33
CA ASP A 139 -0.73 -39.41 1.96
C ASP A 139 -1.16 -40.72 1.30
N ASP A 140 -0.87 -41.85 1.95
CA ASP A 140 -1.23 -43.20 1.48
C ASP A 140 -2.71 -43.56 1.75
N ASN A 141 -3.51 -42.65 2.31
CA ASN A 141 -4.90 -42.90 2.67
C ASN A 141 -5.87 -42.11 1.78
N ASP A 142 -6.22 -42.71 0.63
CA ASP A 142 -7.38 -42.39 -0.20
C ASP A 142 -8.68 -42.87 0.48
N ASP A 143 -8.91 -42.50 1.75
CA ASP A 143 -10.15 -42.86 2.47
C ASP A 143 -11.07 -41.64 2.60
N ASP A 144 -12.13 -41.65 1.77
CA ASP A 144 -13.06 -40.56 1.41
C ASP A 144 -13.89 -40.00 2.59
N ASN A 145 -13.65 -40.48 3.83
CA ASN A 145 -14.45 -40.14 5.01
C ASN A 145 -13.76 -39.16 5.98
N GLY A 146 -12.46 -38.88 5.82
CA GLY A 146 -11.73 -37.85 6.59
C GLY A 146 -11.65 -36.48 5.92
N ASP A 147 -12.14 -36.38 4.68
CA ASP A 147 -11.89 -35.25 3.79
C ASP A 147 -12.82 -34.04 4.02
N ASP A 148 -14.00 -34.25 4.59
CA ASP A 148 -14.93 -33.17 4.92
C ASP A 148 -14.42 -32.30 6.07
N ASP A 149 -13.65 -32.85 7.00
CA ASP A 149 -13.14 -32.12 8.18
C ASP A 149 -11.94 -31.21 7.83
N ILE A 150 -11.03 -31.66 6.97
CA ILE A 150 -9.94 -30.82 6.41
C ILE A 150 -10.52 -29.72 5.52
N PHE A 151 -11.58 -30.02 4.79
CA PHE A 151 -12.28 -29.08 3.92
C PHE A 151 -13.09 -28.04 4.69
N LEU A 152 -13.76 -28.44 5.77
CA LEU A 152 -14.45 -27.55 6.70
C LEU A 152 -13.44 -26.67 7.43
N GLN A 153 -12.32 -27.22 7.92
CA GLN A 153 -11.24 -26.43 8.53
C GLN A 153 -10.59 -25.45 7.54
N GLN A 154 -10.40 -25.83 6.27
CA GLN A 154 -9.89 -24.91 5.23
C GLN A 154 -10.94 -23.91 4.74
N SER A 155 -12.23 -24.16 4.96
CA SER A 155 -13.30 -23.19 4.71
C SER A 155 -13.45 -22.21 5.89
N GLU A 156 -13.38 -22.69 7.13
CA GLU A 156 -13.36 -21.88 8.37
C GLU A 156 -12.09 -21.04 8.51
N MET A 157 -10.98 -21.54 7.96
CA MET A 157 -9.73 -20.81 7.74
C MET A 157 -9.95 -19.43 7.11
N TRP A 158 -11.00 -19.28 6.30
CA TRP A 158 -11.27 -18.10 5.50
C TRP A 158 -12.07 -17.05 6.24
N THR A 159 -12.69 -17.39 7.37
CA THR A 159 -13.58 -16.52 8.14
C THR A 159 -13.02 -16.12 9.50
N GLN A 160 -12.15 -16.91 10.14
CA GLN A 160 -11.65 -16.64 11.50
C GLN A 160 -10.11 -16.59 11.65
N GLY A 161 -9.37 -16.74 10.54
CA GLY A 161 -7.92 -16.90 10.57
C GLY A 161 -7.51 -18.32 11.00
N THR A 162 -6.45 -18.85 10.40
CA THR A 162 -5.96 -20.21 10.71
C THR A 162 -4.81 -20.24 11.68
N SER A 163 -4.72 -21.37 12.40
CA SER A 163 -3.49 -21.77 13.07
C SER A 163 -2.34 -21.90 12.06
N LEU A 164 -1.12 -21.60 12.51
CA LEU A 164 0.08 -21.69 11.68
C LEU A 164 0.28 -23.11 11.11
N GLN A 165 -0.19 -24.14 11.83
CA GLN A 165 -0.07 -25.56 11.47
C GLN A 165 -0.93 -25.94 10.26
N ALA A 166 -2.19 -25.53 10.21
CA ALA A 166 -3.08 -25.81 9.07
C ALA A 166 -2.60 -25.10 7.78
N GLN A 167 -2.02 -23.91 7.93
CA GLN A 167 -1.37 -23.19 6.83
C GLN A 167 -0.09 -23.93 6.37
N GLU A 168 0.72 -24.46 7.29
CA GLU A 168 1.91 -25.25 6.93
C GLU A 168 1.56 -26.56 6.23
N GLN A 169 0.46 -27.23 6.61
CA GLN A 169 -0.02 -28.45 5.97
C GLN A 169 -0.56 -28.21 4.56
N SER A 170 -1.04 -26.98 4.28
CA SER A 170 -1.48 -26.58 2.93
C SER A 170 -0.34 -26.50 1.90
N ARG A 171 0.90 -26.69 2.33
CA ARG A 171 2.09 -26.80 1.47
C ARG A 171 2.26 -28.21 0.88
N GLY A 172 1.56 -29.20 1.45
CA GLY A 172 1.53 -30.55 0.95
C GLY A 172 1.03 -30.60 -0.48
N SER A 173 1.81 -31.22 -1.35
CA SER A 173 1.31 -31.68 -2.64
C SER A 173 0.65 -33.02 -2.46
N TYR A 174 -0.38 -33.25 -3.27
CA TYR A 174 -1.03 -34.54 -3.39
C TYR A 174 -0.80 -35.07 -4.80
N MET A 175 -0.69 -36.38 -4.94
CA MET A 175 -0.50 -37.08 -6.22
C MET A 175 -1.76 -36.99 -7.10
N LEU A 176 -2.13 -35.78 -7.53
CA LEU A 176 -3.01 -35.61 -8.68
C LEU A 176 -2.13 -35.83 -9.92
N SER A 177 -2.43 -36.85 -10.73
CA SER A 177 -1.60 -37.16 -11.89
C SER A 177 -1.57 -36.00 -12.89
N ASN A 178 -0.36 -35.55 -13.20
CA ASN A 178 -0.08 -34.48 -14.17
C ASN A 178 -0.60 -34.84 -15.59
N SER A 179 -0.92 -36.11 -15.86
CA SER A 179 -1.53 -36.58 -17.11
C SER A 179 -2.93 -36.03 -17.39
N ASP A 180 -3.63 -35.49 -16.38
CA ASP A 180 -5.07 -35.20 -16.49
C ASP A 180 -5.38 -33.71 -16.75
N LEU A 181 -4.37 -32.84 -16.69
CA LEU A 181 -4.51 -31.41 -16.92
C LEU A 181 -4.51 -31.12 -18.42
N GLN A 182 -5.71 -30.90 -18.97
CA GLN A 182 -5.91 -30.44 -20.34
C GLN A 182 -5.07 -29.19 -20.61
N SER A 183 -4.43 -29.12 -21.78
CA SER A 183 -3.54 -28.01 -22.17
C SER A 183 -4.20 -26.63 -22.01
N GLY A 184 -5.48 -26.49 -22.39
CA GLY A 184 -6.24 -25.25 -22.20
C GLY A 184 -6.39 -24.84 -20.73
N MET A 185 -6.69 -25.79 -19.85
CA MET A 185 -6.83 -25.53 -18.40
C MET A 185 -5.51 -25.04 -17.78
N ARG A 186 -4.37 -25.61 -18.21
CA ARG A 186 -3.05 -25.12 -17.76
C ARG A 186 -2.84 -23.67 -18.15
N GLN A 187 -3.17 -23.33 -19.40
CA GLN A 187 -2.99 -21.98 -19.91
C GLN A 187 -3.84 -20.97 -19.14
N ASP A 188 -5.13 -21.28 -18.90
CA ASP A 188 -6.04 -20.40 -18.18
C ASP A 188 -5.62 -20.21 -16.72
N LEU A 189 -5.20 -21.30 -16.05
CA LEU A 189 -4.63 -21.21 -14.70
C LEU A 189 -3.35 -20.36 -14.67
N ALA A 190 -2.48 -20.53 -15.66
CA ALA A 190 -1.26 -19.75 -15.75
C ALA A 190 -1.56 -18.25 -15.90
N LEU A 191 -2.59 -17.87 -16.66
CA LEU A 191 -3.03 -16.47 -16.78
C LEU A 191 -3.48 -15.91 -15.43
N LEU A 192 -4.33 -16.64 -14.70
CA LEU A 192 -4.80 -16.22 -13.37
C LEU A 192 -3.65 -16.08 -12.37
N LEU A 193 -2.75 -17.05 -12.33
CA LEU A 193 -1.59 -17.04 -11.42
C LEU A 193 -0.57 -15.97 -11.81
N ASN A 194 -0.35 -15.71 -13.10
CA ASN A 194 0.52 -14.62 -13.56
C ASN A 194 0.00 -13.25 -13.15
N ASN A 195 -1.32 -13.05 -13.13
CA ASN A 195 -1.92 -11.80 -12.65
C ASN A 195 -1.64 -11.56 -11.17
N VAL A 196 -1.64 -12.61 -10.35
CA VAL A 196 -1.25 -12.55 -8.94
C VAL A 196 0.25 -12.36 -8.80
N ALA A 197 1.07 -13.12 -9.54
CA ALA A 197 2.52 -13.05 -9.49
C ALA A 197 3.05 -11.65 -9.84
N ARG A 198 2.45 -10.97 -10.83
CA ARG A 198 2.80 -9.58 -11.17
C ARG A 198 2.63 -8.61 -10.00
N LYS A 199 1.77 -8.94 -9.03
CA LYS A 199 1.55 -8.15 -7.81
C LYS A 199 2.48 -8.56 -6.65
N ALA A 200 3.41 -9.51 -6.84
CA ALA A 200 4.31 -10.01 -5.79
C ALA A 200 5.11 -8.89 -5.09
N ARG A 201 5.60 -7.89 -5.84
CA ARG A 201 6.28 -6.74 -5.26
C ARG A 201 5.39 -5.95 -4.29
N SER A 202 4.14 -5.70 -4.66
CA SER A 202 3.18 -4.99 -3.80
C SER A 202 2.77 -5.83 -2.59
N LEU A 203 2.59 -7.15 -2.79
CA LEU A 203 2.26 -8.12 -1.75
C LEU A 203 3.33 -8.23 -0.65
N LEU A 204 4.61 -8.09 -1.00
CA LEU A 204 5.73 -8.16 -0.05
C LEU A 204 6.26 -6.79 0.38
N GLY A 205 6.02 -5.76 -0.42
CA GLY A 205 6.36 -4.37 -0.14
C GLY A 205 5.52 -3.77 1.00
N GLY A 206 4.34 -4.33 1.28
CA GLY A 206 3.53 -4.03 2.46
C GLY A 206 3.94 -4.81 3.71
N SER A 207 5.23 -4.86 4.06
CA SER A 207 5.76 -5.65 5.18
C SER A 207 4.97 -5.40 6.48
N PRO A 208 4.47 -6.44 7.18
CA PRO A 208 3.91 -6.30 8.54
C PRO A 208 4.91 -5.76 9.57
N ASP A 209 6.20 -5.78 9.22
CA ASP A 209 7.29 -5.41 10.12
C ASP A 209 7.86 -4.01 9.84
N GLY A 210 7.55 -3.40 8.68
CA GLY A 210 7.91 -2.02 8.34
C GLY A 210 9.38 -1.56 8.49
N VAL A 211 10.34 -2.46 8.69
CA VAL A 211 11.76 -2.11 8.90
C VAL A 211 12.53 -2.07 7.58
N VAL A 212 13.14 -0.92 7.28
CA VAL A 212 14.24 -0.75 6.32
C VAL A 212 15.54 -0.65 7.12
N THR A 213 16.51 -1.52 6.85
CA THR A 213 17.84 -1.43 7.48
C THR A 213 18.80 -0.66 6.58
N GLU A 214 19.01 0.61 6.88
CA GLU A 214 20.34 1.22 6.76
C GLU A 214 20.73 1.75 8.16
N ASN A 215 21.84 1.23 8.70
CA ASN A 215 22.49 1.72 9.93
C ASN A 215 21.71 1.62 11.26
N ASN A 216 21.23 0.42 11.63
CA ASN A 216 20.84 0.05 13.01
C ASN A 216 19.79 0.94 13.73
N ALA A 217 19.10 1.84 13.05
CA ALA A 217 17.97 2.58 13.60
C ALA A 217 16.66 1.87 13.23
N LYS A 218 15.95 1.32 14.23
CA LYS A 218 14.62 0.74 14.06
C LYS A 218 13.59 1.87 13.88
N GLY A 219 13.14 2.11 12.66
CA GLY A 219 12.09 3.07 12.33
C GLY A 219 11.24 2.56 11.16
N LEU A 220 9.93 2.73 11.30
CA LEU A 220 8.88 2.27 10.38
C LEU A 220 8.55 3.38 9.35
N ILE A 221 8.14 2.96 8.15
CA ILE A 221 7.54 3.73 7.04
C ILE A 221 8.55 4.26 6.02
N GLU A 222 8.39 3.79 4.78
CA GLU A 222 9.03 4.31 3.57
C GLU A 222 8.51 5.74 3.31
N ILE A 223 9.10 6.70 4.02
CA ILE A 223 9.11 8.10 3.63
C ILE A 223 10.24 8.20 2.62
N ILE A 224 9.91 8.22 1.32
CA ILE A 224 10.86 8.73 0.33
C ILE A 224 11.03 10.21 0.67
N ASN A 225 12.10 10.49 1.42
CA ASN A 225 12.53 11.82 1.81
C ASN A 225 12.85 12.59 0.52
N LEU A 226 12.03 13.58 0.19
CA LEU A 226 12.33 14.59 -0.82
C LEU A 226 12.78 15.92 -0.19
N VAL A 227 13.24 15.92 1.06
CA VAL A 227 13.83 17.11 1.67
C VAL A 227 15.07 16.73 2.46
N HIS A 228 16.18 17.35 2.08
CA HIS A 228 17.47 17.32 2.75
C HIS A 228 17.37 17.53 4.27
N ASP A 229 18.20 16.78 4.99
CA ASP A 229 18.66 17.03 6.37
C ASP A 229 17.62 17.45 7.41
N LYS A 230 17.05 16.46 8.11
CA LYS A 230 16.97 16.41 9.58
C LYS A 230 16.35 15.07 10.03
N ASN A 231 17.13 14.30 10.79
CA ASN A 231 16.70 13.06 11.44
C ASN A 231 15.55 13.31 12.41
N ILE A 232 14.39 12.67 12.20
CA ILE A 232 13.29 12.64 13.16
C ILE A 232 13.07 11.18 13.61
N ASN A 233 13.38 10.90 14.87
CA ASN A 233 13.10 9.63 15.54
C ASN A 233 11.67 9.66 16.14
N LEU A 234 10.83 8.69 15.78
CA LEU A 234 9.40 8.65 16.05
C LEU A 234 8.97 7.99 17.39
N THR A 235 9.88 7.75 18.33
CA THR A 235 9.57 7.05 19.60
C THR A 235 9.63 7.92 20.87
N GLN A 236 9.72 9.25 20.74
CA GLN A 236 9.66 10.18 21.89
C GLN A 236 8.59 11.28 21.75
N ALA A 237 7.49 11.03 21.04
CA ALA A 237 6.36 11.98 20.97
C ALA A 237 5.40 11.89 22.18
N SER A 238 5.90 11.51 23.35
CA SER A 238 5.29 11.83 24.64
C SER A 238 6.25 12.77 25.35
N ILE A 239 5.81 14.01 25.56
CA ILE A 239 6.50 15.09 26.29
C ILE A 239 7.46 15.94 25.43
N SER A 240 6.89 16.84 24.63
CA SER A 240 7.15 18.29 24.72
C SER A 240 6.27 19.03 23.71
N LYS A 241 5.11 19.50 24.19
CA LYS A 241 4.34 20.52 23.48
C LYS A 241 5.11 21.83 23.57
N SER A 242 5.86 22.22 22.54
CA SER A 242 6.01 23.65 22.25
C SER A 242 4.92 24.01 21.25
N LYS A 243 3.88 24.71 21.74
CA LYS A 243 2.95 25.42 20.86
C LYS A 243 3.76 26.49 20.13
N CYS A 244 4.12 26.26 18.87
CA CYS A 244 4.55 27.38 18.01
C CYS A 244 3.31 28.20 17.64
N SER A 245 3.02 29.21 18.46
CA SER A 245 1.94 30.16 18.29
C SER A 245 2.29 31.20 17.22
N GLY A 246 1.86 30.99 15.98
CA GLY A 246 2.00 31.96 14.90
C GLY A 246 1.09 31.63 13.72
N PRO A 247 0.60 32.65 12.98
CA PRO A 247 -0.20 32.46 11.77
C PRO A 247 0.63 31.75 10.69
N LYS A 248 0.04 30.74 10.04
CA LYS A 248 0.67 29.98 8.95
C LYS A 248 0.43 30.72 7.63
N PHE A 249 1.48 31.05 6.88
CA PHE A 249 1.34 31.83 5.64
C PHE A 249 1.35 30.97 4.37
N VAL A 250 2.17 29.92 4.32
CA VAL A 250 2.34 29.13 3.09
C VAL A 250 1.04 28.47 2.64
N GLY A 251 0.66 28.71 1.38
CA GLY A 251 -0.55 28.21 0.74
C GLY A 251 -1.79 29.09 0.93
N ARG A 252 -1.70 30.17 1.70
CA ARG A 252 -2.81 31.10 1.99
C ARG A 252 -2.97 32.16 0.90
N GLU A 253 -4.20 32.63 0.75
CA GLU A 253 -4.50 33.86 0.00
C GLU A 253 -4.35 35.08 0.90
N ILE A 254 -3.67 36.10 0.39
CA ILE A 254 -3.33 37.30 1.14
C ILE A 254 -3.77 38.57 0.40
N LEU A 255 -4.14 39.58 1.17
CA LEU A 255 -4.19 40.97 0.76
C LEU A 255 -2.97 41.65 1.38
N HIS A 256 -2.11 42.22 0.54
CA HIS A 256 -0.85 42.85 0.97
C HIS A 256 -0.84 44.33 0.55
N GLU A 257 -0.64 45.23 1.50
CA GLU A 257 -0.51 46.67 1.28
C GLU A 257 0.92 47.04 0.87
N TRP A 258 1.06 47.69 -0.28
CA TRP A 258 2.33 48.26 -0.75
C TRP A 258 2.23 49.79 -0.83
N VAL A 259 3.37 50.45 -0.63
CA VAL A 259 3.51 51.91 -0.79
C VAL A 259 4.11 52.20 -2.16
N GLU A 260 3.34 52.84 -3.05
CA GLU A 260 3.83 53.28 -4.37
C GLU A 260 4.63 54.59 -4.25
N GLU A 261 5.39 54.94 -5.29
CA GLU A 261 6.29 56.12 -5.35
C GLU A 261 5.62 57.46 -4.99
N ASN A 262 4.29 57.57 -5.18
CA ASN A 262 3.50 58.75 -4.85
C ASN A 262 2.98 58.78 -3.39
N SER A 263 3.50 57.92 -2.51
CA SER A 263 2.99 57.72 -1.14
C SER A 263 1.53 57.21 -1.07
N ASN A 264 1.00 56.70 -2.18
CA ASN A 264 -0.30 56.04 -2.20
C ASN A 264 -0.14 54.59 -1.72
N ARG A 265 -1.01 54.20 -0.78
CA ARG A 265 -1.08 52.82 -0.28
C ARG A 265 -2.10 52.05 -1.10
N LYS A 266 -1.70 50.91 -1.67
CA LYS A 266 -2.59 50.07 -2.46
C LYS A 266 -2.49 48.63 -1.98
N TRP A 267 -3.64 47.96 -1.98
CA TRP A 267 -3.75 46.56 -1.60
C TRP A 267 -3.70 45.67 -2.83
N TYR A 268 -2.84 44.66 -2.78
CA TYR A 268 -2.64 43.67 -3.82
C TYR A 268 -3.08 42.31 -3.31
N LYS A 269 -3.89 41.63 -4.12
CA LYS A 269 -4.29 40.25 -3.84
C LYS A 269 -3.21 39.31 -4.37
N GLY A 270 -2.83 38.34 -3.56
CA GLY A 270 -1.81 37.37 -3.94
C GLY A 270 -1.93 36.07 -3.15
N ARG A 271 -1.03 35.15 -3.47
CA ARG A 271 -0.95 33.84 -2.83
C ARG A 271 0.49 33.56 -2.42
N VAL A 272 0.66 33.11 -1.18
CA VAL A 272 1.97 32.66 -0.69
C VAL A 272 2.21 31.24 -1.22
N ILE A 273 3.16 31.09 -2.12
CA ILE A 273 3.47 29.82 -2.80
C ILE A 273 4.31 28.95 -1.88
N SER A 274 5.44 29.48 -1.40
CA SER A 274 6.45 28.72 -0.68
C SER A 274 7.20 29.59 0.33
N CYS A 275 7.89 28.95 1.27
CA CYS A 275 8.87 29.59 2.16
C CYS A 275 10.25 29.14 1.68
N ILE A 276 11.00 30.06 1.07
CA ILE A 276 12.27 29.77 0.41
C ILE A 276 13.41 29.73 1.46
N GLN A 277 13.32 30.58 2.49
CA GLN A 277 14.34 30.67 3.53
C GLN A 277 13.71 30.64 4.92
N ASN A 278 14.35 29.92 5.85
CA ASN A 278 13.87 29.61 7.20
C ASN A 278 12.52 28.87 7.22
N LYS A 279 11.91 28.69 8.40
CA LYS A 279 10.63 28.00 8.52
C LYS A 279 9.49 28.99 8.44
N ASP A 280 8.38 28.57 7.83
CA ASP A 280 7.10 29.28 7.91
C ASP A 280 6.79 29.62 9.38
N ARG A 281 6.48 30.89 9.65
CA ARG A 281 6.30 31.54 10.96
C ARG A 281 7.56 32.10 11.64
N ASP A 282 8.75 31.89 11.10
CA ASP A 282 9.95 32.54 11.63
C ASP A 282 9.95 34.04 11.25
N LYS A 283 10.57 34.87 12.10
CA LYS A 283 10.68 36.32 11.87
C LYS A 283 11.52 36.66 10.65
N ASP A 284 12.51 35.82 10.36
CA ASP A 284 13.47 36.01 9.27
C ASP A 284 13.11 35.13 8.06
N ALA A 285 11.86 34.68 7.96
CA ALA A 285 11.41 33.80 6.89
C ALA A 285 11.18 34.57 5.59
N VAL A 286 11.71 34.03 4.49
CA VAL A 286 11.54 34.59 3.15
C VAL A 286 10.50 33.76 2.41
N TYR A 287 9.46 34.44 1.94
CA TYR A 287 8.31 33.87 1.29
C TYR A 287 8.29 34.21 -0.19
N GLU A 288 7.81 33.28 -0.98
CA GLU A 288 7.49 33.47 -2.38
C GLU A 288 6.01 33.82 -2.52
N VAL A 289 5.70 35.00 -3.04
CA VAL A 289 4.33 35.50 -3.18
C VAL A 289 4.04 35.83 -4.64
N LEU A 290 2.99 35.22 -5.19
CA LEU A 290 2.49 35.53 -6.53
C LEU A 290 1.24 36.40 -6.42
N TYR A 291 1.31 37.61 -6.96
CA TYR A 291 0.18 38.55 -7.03
C TYR A 291 -0.64 38.32 -8.30
N GLU A 292 -1.95 38.61 -8.25
CA GLU A 292 -2.87 38.34 -9.38
C GLU A 292 -2.52 39.09 -10.67
N ASP A 293 -1.90 40.27 -10.56
CA ASP A 293 -1.52 41.11 -11.71
C ASP A 293 -0.04 40.92 -12.13
N CYS A 294 0.63 39.86 -11.67
CA CYS A 294 2.04 39.60 -11.94
C CYS A 294 2.26 38.17 -12.43
N ASP A 295 3.07 38.02 -13.48
CA ASP A 295 3.42 36.70 -14.04
C ASP A 295 4.56 36.01 -13.27
N GLU A 296 5.31 36.75 -12.47
CA GLU A 296 6.47 36.27 -11.71
C GLU A 296 6.26 36.46 -10.20
N PRO A 297 6.76 35.52 -9.36
CA PRO A 297 6.66 35.64 -7.92
C PRO A 297 7.64 36.66 -7.34
N TYR A 298 7.26 37.27 -6.23
CA TYR A 298 8.08 38.18 -5.43
C TYR A 298 8.60 37.49 -4.19
N GLU A 299 9.87 37.75 -3.84
CA GLU A 299 10.48 37.31 -2.59
C GLU A 299 10.23 38.37 -1.50
N ILE A 300 9.59 37.97 -0.40
CA ILE A 300 9.20 38.83 0.71
C ILE A 300 9.74 38.25 2.02
N ASP A 301 10.64 38.98 2.68
CA ASP A 301 11.33 38.57 3.91
C ASP A 301 10.71 39.13 5.21
N HIS A 302 9.66 39.94 5.10
CA HIS A 302 9.02 40.67 6.20
C HIS A 302 7.52 40.36 6.37
N LEU A 303 7.04 39.26 5.78
CA LEU A 303 5.60 38.92 5.74
C LEU A 303 4.94 38.80 7.12
N LEU A 304 5.69 38.32 8.13
CA LEU A 304 5.20 38.22 9.51
C LEU A 304 5.11 39.60 10.18
N GLU A 305 6.04 40.51 9.87
CA GLU A 305 6.01 41.88 10.33
C GLU A 305 4.83 42.63 9.68
N ASP A 306 4.59 42.45 8.39
CA ASP A 306 3.45 43.04 7.68
C ASP A 306 2.11 42.57 8.25
N PHE A 307 2.01 41.30 8.60
CA PHE A 307 0.83 40.77 9.28
C PHE A 307 0.63 41.41 10.65
N THR A 308 1.71 41.58 11.42
CA THR A 308 1.66 42.21 12.75
C THR A 308 1.30 43.69 12.66
N ASN A 309 1.79 44.38 11.62
CA ASN A 309 1.54 45.80 11.35
C ASN A 309 0.20 46.05 10.65
N SER A 310 -0.61 45.01 10.40
CA SER A 310 -1.87 45.08 9.66
C SER A 310 -1.75 45.56 8.21
N SER A 311 -0.53 45.51 7.65
CA SER A 311 -0.23 45.71 6.22
C SER A 311 -0.49 44.44 5.40
N LEU A 312 -0.74 43.30 6.07
CA LEU A 312 -1.11 42.04 5.44
C LEU A 312 -2.32 41.42 6.11
N LYS A 313 -3.28 40.94 5.30
CA LYS A 313 -4.50 40.26 5.74
C LYS A 313 -4.62 38.91 5.06
N LEU A 314 -4.98 37.88 5.82
CA LEU A 314 -5.33 36.56 5.26
C LEU A 314 -6.80 36.61 4.82
N ILE A 315 -7.07 36.28 3.56
CA ILE A 315 -8.43 36.36 2.97
C ILE A 315 -9.26 35.12 3.30
N ASP A 316 -8.60 34.02 3.62
CA ASP A 316 -9.20 32.70 3.83
C ASP A 316 -9.52 32.39 5.32
N LEU A 317 -9.70 33.45 6.12
CA LEU A 317 -10.14 33.42 7.52
C LEU A 317 -11.57 33.95 7.69
#